data_AF-A0A143HHJ2-F1
#
_entry.id   AF-A0A143HHJ2-F1
#
_cell.length_a   1.000
_cell.length_b   1.000
_cell.length_c   1.000
_cell.angle_alpha   90.00
_cell.angle_beta   90.00
_cell.angle_gamma   90.00
#
_symmetry.space_group_name_H-M   'P 1'
#
loop_
_entity.id
_entity.type
_entity.pdbx_description
1 polymer ?
#
loop_
_entity_poly.entity_id
_entity_poly.type
_entity_poly.pdbx_seq_one_letter_code
_entity_poly.pdbx_strand_id
1 'polypeptide(L)'
;MERGLPSGKLPAKADEYLAVKEAEKDGILTGNGKEIQIPSVRNNEFNKWFDNLSVDKFEEMWNVPHLRCKIEDRIRRPGGYHEWHLVARTPKFKQWGISMDDIKEMRTLTKDVEFINPPGRHGRRGSTKAHNEILKIIDSAPDYESFVRNLNDWASKRMKNGVLDLPEGLRR
;
A
#
# COMPACT_ATOMS: atom_id res chain seq x y z
N MET A 1 -40.75 22.80 -17.12
CA MET A 1 -40.43 22.72 -15.68
C MET A 1 -39.76 21.39 -15.43
N GLU A 2 -38.45 21.43 -15.16
CA GLU A 2 -37.59 20.28 -14.90
C GLU A 2 -38.07 19.46 -13.69
N ARG A 3 -38.07 18.13 -13.82
CA ARG A 3 -38.17 17.22 -12.68
C ARG A 3 -36.75 16.82 -12.29
N GLY A 4 -36.33 17.26 -11.10
CA GLY A 4 -35.00 17.01 -10.56
C GLY A 4 -34.68 15.52 -10.39
N LEU A 5 -33.41 15.19 -10.61
CA LEU A 5 -32.81 13.90 -10.30
C LEU A 5 -32.83 13.64 -8.78
N PRO A 6 -33.20 12.45 -8.30
CA PRO A 6 -33.03 12.12 -6.90
C PRO A 6 -31.56 11.83 -6.58
N SER A 7 -31.13 12.44 -5.47
CA SER A 7 -29.87 12.24 -4.75
C SER A 7 -29.45 10.77 -4.64
N GLY A 8 -28.22 10.49 -5.09
CA GLY A 8 -27.60 9.17 -5.03
C GLY A 8 -27.41 8.69 -3.59
N LYS A 9 -28.17 7.66 -3.22
CA LYS A 9 -27.80 6.77 -2.12
C LYS A 9 -26.50 6.07 -2.51
N LEU A 10 -25.49 6.13 -1.65
CA LEU A 10 -24.35 5.23 -1.68
C LEU A 10 -24.87 3.78 -1.65
N PRO A 11 -24.44 2.89 -2.56
CA PRO A 11 -24.94 1.52 -2.59
C PRO A 11 -24.50 0.73 -1.35
N ALA A 12 -25.30 -0.26 -0.97
CA ALA A 12 -25.04 -1.09 0.19
C ALA A 12 -23.81 -1.98 -0.06
N LYS A 13 -23.06 -2.36 0.99
CA LYS A 13 -21.86 -3.23 0.89
C LYS A 13 -22.05 -4.54 0.12
N ALA A 14 -23.30 -5.01 -0.04
CA ALA A 14 -23.63 -6.19 -0.83
C ALA A 14 -23.50 -5.94 -2.34
N ASP A 15 -23.80 -4.73 -2.81
CA ASP A 15 -23.73 -4.35 -4.22
C ASP A 15 -22.27 -4.17 -4.66
N GLU A 16 -21.42 -3.67 -3.77
CA GLU A 16 -19.97 -3.65 -3.98
C GLU A 16 -19.42 -5.09 -4.08
N TYR A 17 -19.89 -6.01 -3.23
CA TYR A 17 -19.48 -7.42 -3.27
C TYR A 17 -19.95 -8.14 -4.55
N LEU A 18 -21.16 -7.85 -5.03
CA LEU A 18 -21.63 -8.38 -6.31
C LEU A 18 -20.87 -7.78 -7.50
N ALA A 19 -20.61 -6.47 -7.50
CA ALA A 19 -19.82 -5.82 -8.54
C ALA A 19 -18.38 -6.34 -8.59
N VAL A 20 -17.79 -6.68 -7.44
CA VAL A 20 -16.48 -7.35 -7.37
C VAL A 20 -16.55 -8.75 -7.98
N LYS A 21 -17.62 -9.53 -7.72
CA LYS A 21 -17.82 -10.85 -8.33
C LYS A 21 -18.11 -10.81 -9.83
N GLU A 22 -18.79 -9.77 -10.30
CA GLU A 22 -19.03 -9.55 -11.73
C GLU A 22 -17.75 -9.08 -12.43
N ALA A 23 -16.95 -8.23 -11.79
CA ALA A 23 -15.62 -7.84 -12.28
C ALA A 23 -14.58 -8.98 -12.23
N GLU A 24 -14.72 -9.95 -11.33
CA GLU A 24 -13.95 -11.21 -11.34
C GLU A 24 -14.30 -12.09 -12.56
N LYS A 25 -15.54 -11.97 -13.08
CA LYS A 25 -16.01 -12.71 -14.26
C LYS A 25 -15.43 -12.17 -15.57
N ASP A 26 -15.19 -10.87 -15.64
CA ASP A 26 -14.64 -10.16 -16.80
C ASP A 26 -13.12 -9.95 -16.68
N GLY A 27 -12.44 -10.94 -16.10
CA GLY A 27 -10.99 -10.91 -15.83
C GLY A 27 -10.20 -10.35 -17.01
N ILE A 28 -9.33 -9.39 -16.73
CA ILE A 28 -8.50 -8.76 -17.76
C ILE A 28 -7.64 -9.83 -18.38
N LEU A 29 -8.01 -10.19 -19.60
CA LEU A 29 -7.30 -11.13 -20.41
C LEU A 29 -5.99 -10.48 -20.83
N THR A 30 -4.89 -11.19 -20.68
CA THR A 30 -3.70 -10.92 -21.50
C THR A 30 -4.11 -10.98 -22.98
N GLY A 31 -3.34 -10.38 -23.91
CA GLY A 31 -3.65 -10.38 -25.36
C GLY A 31 -3.89 -11.77 -26.00
N ASN A 32 -3.70 -12.85 -25.23
CA ASN A 32 -3.96 -14.24 -25.58
C ASN A 32 -5.16 -14.89 -24.84
N GLY A 33 -6.04 -14.12 -24.18
CA GLY A 33 -7.22 -14.70 -23.52
C GLY A 33 -6.95 -15.39 -22.17
N LYS A 34 -5.78 -15.19 -21.55
CA LYS A 34 -5.46 -15.79 -20.24
C LYS A 34 -5.60 -14.77 -19.10
N GLU A 35 -6.27 -15.20 -18.03
CA GLU A 35 -6.39 -14.47 -16.76
C GLU A 35 -5.00 -14.13 -16.19
N ILE A 36 -4.82 -12.90 -15.72
CA ILE A 36 -3.58 -12.47 -15.08
C ILE A 36 -3.39 -13.20 -13.73
N GLN A 37 -2.41 -14.09 -13.67
CA GLN A 37 -2.10 -14.86 -12.48
C GLN A 37 -1.10 -14.13 -11.57
N ILE A 38 -1.59 -13.58 -10.45
CA ILE A 38 -0.75 -13.06 -9.35
C ILE A 38 -0.36 -14.23 -8.43
N PRO A 39 0.94 -14.55 -8.28
CA PRO A 39 1.38 -15.69 -7.47
C PRO A 39 1.02 -15.58 -5.99
N SER A 40 1.15 -16.72 -5.31
CA SER A 40 1.07 -16.75 -3.84
C SER A 40 2.36 -16.24 -3.21
N VAL A 41 2.35 -15.98 -1.90
CA VAL A 41 3.59 -15.64 -1.17
C VAL A 41 4.49 -16.85 -0.88
N ARG A 42 4.06 -18.07 -1.23
CA ARG A 42 4.85 -19.28 -1.00
C ARG A 42 6.12 -19.24 -1.83
N ASN A 43 7.21 -19.78 -1.29
CA ASN A 43 8.49 -19.95 -2.00
C ASN A 43 9.07 -18.65 -2.61
N ASN A 44 8.72 -17.50 -2.04
CA ASN A 44 9.06 -16.17 -2.55
C ASN A 44 8.57 -15.87 -3.97
N GLU A 45 7.56 -16.59 -4.47
CA GLU A 45 7.06 -16.45 -5.85
C GLU A 45 6.50 -15.05 -6.13
N PHE A 46 5.71 -14.51 -5.19
CA PHE A 46 5.16 -13.16 -5.32
C PHE A 46 6.26 -12.09 -5.41
N ASN A 47 7.33 -12.22 -4.63
CA ASN A 47 8.41 -11.22 -4.62
C ASN A 47 9.16 -11.23 -5.95
N LYS A 48 9.57 -12.42 -6.41
CA LYS A 48 10.18 -12.60 -7.74
C LYS A 48 9.28 -12.09 -8.87
N TRP A 49 7.97 -12.33 -8.78
CA TRP A 49 7.01 -11.83 -9.75
C TRP A 49 6.94 -10.30 -9.75
N PHE A 50 6.87 -9.67 -8.59
CA PHE A 50 6.87 -8.22 -8.47
C PHE A 50 8.15 -7.62 -9.03
N ASP A 51 9.31 -8.16 -8.65
CA ASP A 51 10.62 -7.61 -9.02
C ASP A 51 10.85 -7.70 -10.54
N ASN A 52 10.44 -8.79 -11.19
CA ASN A 52 10.58 -8.99 -12.63
C ASN A 52 9.53 -8.25 -13.48
N LEU A 53 8.47 -7.70 -12.88
CA LEU A 53 7.46 -6.96 -13.62
C LEU A 53 7.98 -5.57 -14.02
N SER A 54 7.67 -5.11 -15.23
CA SER A 54 7.95 -3.71 -15.60
C SER A 54 7.06 -2.76 -14.80
N VAL A 55 7.50 -1.50 -14.66
CA VAL A 55 6.72 -0.44 -13.99
C VAL A 55 5.37 -0.27 -14.66
N ASP A 56 5.32 -0.10 -15.98
CA ASP A 56 4.09 0.09 -16.74
C ASP A 56 3.10 -1.06 -16.52
N LYS A 57 3.60 -2.31 -16.56
CA LYS A 57 2.74 -3.47 -16.38
C LYS A 57 2.21 -3.59 -14.95
N PHE A 58 3.02 -3.23 -13.97
CA PHE A 58 2.57 -3.16 -12.58
C PHE A 58 1.48 -2.09 -12.42
N GLU A 59 1.64 -0.91 -13.01
CA GLU A 59 0.66 0.17 -12.95
C GLU A 59 -0.67 -0.19 -13.62
N GLU A 60 -0.63 -0.81 -14.80
CA GLU A 60 -1.82 -1.35 -15.46
C GLU A 60 -2.60 -2.27 -14.51
N MET A 61 -1.92 -3.21 -13.86
CA MET A 61 -2.55 -4.13 -12.92
C MET A 61 -3.03 -3.44 -11.64
N TRP A 62 -2.29 -2.45 -11.15
CA TRP A 62 -2.64 -1.69 -9.95
C TRP A 62 -3.91 -0.86 -10.13
N ASN A 63 -4.21 -0.43 -11.35
CA ASN A 63 -5.43 0.32 -11.68
C ASN A 63 -6.68 -0.56 -11.80
N VAL A 64 -6.54 -1.88 -11.62
CA VAL A 64 -7.62 -2.85 -11.73
C VAL A 64 -8.02 -3.29 -10.31
N PRO A 65 -9.24 -2.98 -9.83
CA PRO A 65 -9.59 -3.13 -8.42
C PRO A 65 -9.36 -4.54 -7.82
N HIS A 66 -9.78 -5.59 -8.53
CA HIS A 66 -9.62 -6.97 -8.04
C HIS A 66 -8.15 -7.43 -8.01
N LEU A 67 -7.35 -7.05 -9.02
CA LEU A 67 -5.92 -7.35 -9.05
C LEU A 67 -5.19 -6.57 -7.95
N ARG A 68 -5.49 -5.28 -7.80
CA ARG A 68 -4.96 -4.45 -6.73
C ARG A 68 -5.23 -5.06 -5.36
N CYS A 69 -6.48 -5.44 -5.08
CA CYS A 69 -6.84 -6.10 -3.82
C CYS A 69 -5.95 -7.32 -3.55
N LYS A 70 -5.79 -8.19 -4.56
CA LYS A 70 -4.93 -9.37 -4.47
C LYS A 70 -3.46 -9.02 -4.26
N ILE A 71 -2.92 -8.01 -4.95
CA ILE A 71 -1.53 -7.56 -4.79
C ILE A 71 -1.33 -7.02 -3.36
N GLU A 72 -2.19 -6.11 -2.91
CA GLU A 72 -2.07 -5.52 -1.59
C GLU A 72 -2.12 -6.60 -0.48
N ASP A 73 -2.98 -7.61 -0.64
CA ASP A 73 -3.05 -8.77 0.25
C ASP A 73 -1.74 -9.57 0.31
N ARG A 74 -1.03 -9.72 -0.81
CA ARG A 74 0.26 -10.44 -0.84
C ARG A 74 1.39 -9.62 -0.22
N ILE A 75 1.34 -8.29 -0.32
CA ILE A 75 2.31 -7.39 0.32
C ILE A 75 2.15 -7.44 1.84
N ARG A 76 0.91 -7.38 2.35
CA ARG A 76 0.58 -7.41 3.80
C ARG A 76 0.76 -8.77 4.48
N ARG A 77 1.34 -9.77 3.80
CA ARG A 77 1.55 -11.12 4.36
C ARG A 77 2.99 -11.27 4.87
N PRO A 78 3.19 -11.86 6.06
CA PRO A 78 2.18 -12.13 7.09
C PRO A 78 1.63 -10.82 7.69
N GLY A 79 0.41 -10.86 8.23
CA GLY A 79 -0.20 -9.71 8.90
C GLY A 79 0.44 -9.41 10.26
N GLY A 80 0.02 -8.30 10.89
CA GLY A 80 0.51 -7.89 12.21
C GLY A 80 1.67 -6.87 12.16
N TYR A 81 2.02 -6.42 10.96
CA TYR A 81 3.07 -5.44 10.71
C TYR A 81 2.49 -4.13 10.16
N HIS A 82 3.13 -3.01 10.49
CA HIS A 82 2.92 -1.72 9.85
C HIS A 82 3.98 -1.56 8.75
N GLU A 83 3.52 -1.24 7.55
CA GLU A 83 4.38 -0.99 6.40
C GLU A 83 4.83 0.48 6.34
N TRP A 84 6.14 0.74 6.42
CA TRP A 84 6.68 2.11 6.24
C TRP A 84 6.70 2.52 4.78
N HIS A 85 6.96 1.55 3.88
CA HIS A 85 6.57 1.65 2.49
C HIS A 85 5.08 1.37 2.36
N LEU A 86 4.25 2.39 2.60
CA LEU A 86 2.80 2.22 2.66
C LEU A 86 2.26 1.53 1.41
N VAL A 87 1.55 0.42 1.62
CA VAL A 87 1.03 -0.45 0.55
C VAL A 87 0.24 0.33 -0.51
N ALA A 88 -0.53 1.35 -0.10
CA ALA A 88 -1.31 2.20 -1.00
C ALA A 88 -0.47 3.01 -2.02
N ARG A 89 0.86 3.03 -1.87
CA ARG A 89 1.83 3.70 -2.75
C ARG A 89 2.86 2.75 -3.35
N THR A 90 2.58 1.45 -3.35
CA THR A 90 3.45 0.44 -4.00
C THR A 90 3.91 0.82 -5.42
N PRO A 91 3.06 1.40 -6.31
CA PRO A 91 3.52 1.85 -7.62
C PRO A 91 4.70 2.84 -7.56
N LYS A 92 4.69 3.77 -6.61
CA LYS A 92 5.78 4.74 -6.42
C LYS A 92 7.09 4.05 -6.01
N PHE A 93 7.01 3.07 -5.11
CA PHE A 93 8.18 2.28 -4.72
C PHE A 93 8.70 1.41 -5.88
N LYS A 94 7.80 0.87 -6.73
CA LYS A 94 8.18 0.16 -7.95
C LYS A 94 8.89 1.08 -8.95
N GLN A 95 8.40 2.31 -9.14
CA GLN A 95 9.06 3.33 -9.98
C GLN A 95 10.46 3.67 -9.46
N TRP A 96 10.64 3.73 -8.14
CA TRP A 96 11.95 3.93 -7.51
C TRP A 96 12.86 2.69 -7.51
N GLY A 97 12.39 1.56 -8.05
CA GLY A 97 13.17 0.33 -8.16
C GLY A 97 13.35 -0.44 -6.84
N ILE A 98 12.49 -0.21 -5.85
CA ILE A 98 12.55 -0.91 -4.56
C ILE A 98 12.05 -2.34 -4.73
N SER A 99 12.80 -3.32 -4.23
CA SER A 99 12.43 -4.73 -4.32
C SER A 99 11.27 -5.07 -3.38
N MET A 100 10.55 -6.15 -3.66
CA MET A 100 9.51 -6.62 -2.74
C MET A 100 10.08 -7.15 -1.41
N ASP A 101 11.31 -7.68 -1.43
CA ASP A 101 12.01 -8.06 -0.20
C ASP A 101 12.24 -6.81 0.66
N ASP A 102 12.79 -5.73 0.12
CA ASP A 102 12.99 -4.46 0.84
C ASP A 102 11.66 -3.89 1.38
N ILE A 103 10.60 -3.87 0.57
CA ILE A 103 9.26 -3.41 1.00
C ILE A 103 8.77 -4.20 2.22
N LYS A 104 9.05 -5.51 2.26
CA LYS A 104 8.64 -6.40 3.35
C LYS A 104 9.56 -6.36 4.56
N GLU A 105 10.83 -6.04 4.37
CA GLU A 105 11.78 -5.87 5.47
C GLU A 105 11.61 -4.53 6.18
N MET A 106 11.18 -3.49 5.46
CA MET A 106 10.91 -2.17 6.04
C MET A 106 9.53 -2.09 6.71
N ARG A 107 9.25 -3.06 7.58
CA ARG A 107 8.04 -3.13 8.39
C ARG A 107 8.38 -3.27 9.87
N THR A 108 7.52 -2.75 10.72
CA THR A 108 7.61 -2.90 12.19
C THR A 108 6.37 -3.63 12.70
N LEU A 109 6.48 -4.40 13.77
CA LEU A 109 5.29 -4.99 14.40
C LEU A 109 4.32 -3.88 14.83
N THR A 110 3.04 -4.03 14.47
CA THR A 110 2.01 -3.01 14.76
C THR A 110 1.90 -2.63 16.24
N LYS A 111 2.16 -3.58 17.14
CA LYS A 111 2.16 -3.36 18.60
C LYS A 111 3.26 -2.40 19.08
N ASP A 112 4.35 -2.29 18.32
CA ASP A 112 5.53 -1.50 18.67
C ASP A 112 5.49 -0.11 18.02
N VAL A 113 4.45 0.18 17.22
CA VAL A 113 4.25 1.49 16.58
C VAL A 113 3.43 2.41 17.49
N GLU A 114 4.14 3.32 18.16
CA GLU A 114 3.59 4.35 19.05
C GLU A 114 3.94 5.76 18.54
N PHE A 115 2.93 6.62 18.44
CA PHE A 115 3.09 8.00 17.97
C PHE A 115 3.06 8.99 19.13
N ILE A 116 3.84 10.06 19.03
CA ILE A 116 3.85 11.22 19.92
C ILE A 116 3.49 12.48 19.12
N ASN A 117 2.71 13.39 19.70
CA ASN A 117 2.33 14.69 19.09
C ASN A 117 1.43 14.62 17.83
N PRO A 118 0.16 14.20 17.94
CA PRO A 118 -0.53 13.77 19.16
C PRO A 118 -0.23 12.30 19.50
N PRO A 119 -0.41 11.91 20.79
CA PRO A 119 -0.29 10.52 21.21
C PRO A 119 -1.21 9.59 20.41
N GLY A 120 -0.70 8.43 20.02
CA GLY A 120 -1.47 7.45 19.28
C GLY A 120 -0.79 6.09 19.17
N ARG A 121 -1.52 5.12 18.63
CA ARG A 121 -1.01 3.78 18.30
C ARG A 121 -1.53 3.36 16.93
N HIS A 122 -0.80 2.45 16.29
CA HIS A 122 -1.27 1.84 15.05
C HIS A 122 -2.69 1.25 15.19
N GLY A 123 -3.54 1.52 14.21
CA GLY A 123 -4.94 1.06 14.19
C GLY A 123 -5.87 1.70 15.22
N ARG A 124 -5.39 2.71 15.96
CA ARG A 124 -6.16 3.41 17.00
C ARG A 124 -6.15 4.93 16.75
N ARG A 125 -6.58 5.70 17.76
CA ARG A 125 -6.52 7.16 17.75
C ARG A 125 -5.12 7.64 17.32
N GLY A 126 -5.07 8.61 16.43
CA GLY A 126 -3.84 9.17 15.87
C GLY A 126 -3.30 8.42 14.64
N SER A 127 -3.70 7.17 14.40
CA SER A 127 -3.21 6.36 13.28
C SER A 127 -3.52 7.00 11.92
N THR A 128 -4.75 7.45 11.67
CA THR A 128 -5.12 8.11 10.40
C THR A 128 -4.27 9.34 10.13
N LYS A 129 -3.98 10.15 11.16
CA LYS A 129 -3.13 11.34 11.01
C LYS A 129 -1.70 10.95 10.64
N ALA A 130 -1.12 9.97 11.34
CA ALA A 130 0.23 9.47 11.04
C ALA A 130 0.33 8.92 9.61
N HIS A 131 -0.63 8.08 9.18
CA HIS A 131 -0.67 7.58 7.80
C HIS A 131 -0.74 8.72 6.79
N ASN A 132 -1.62 9.71 6.98
CA ASN A 132 -1.75 10.83 6.07
C ASN A 132 -0.49 11.69 5.98
N GLU A 133 0.26 11.82 7.07
CA GLU A 133 1.54 12.52 7.08
C GLU A 133 2.60 11.74 6.27
N ILE A 134 2.72 10.43 6.49
CA ILE A 134 3.65 9.58 5.74
C ILE A 134 3.27 9.54 4.25
N LEU A 135 1.98 9.45 3.91
CA LEU A 135 1.50 9.52 2.52
C LEU A 135 1.96 10.81 1.84
N LYS A 136 1.88 11.96 2.51
CA LYS A 136 2.37 13.23 1.97
C LYS A 136 3.88 13.22 1.73
N ILE A 137 4.66 12.58 2.61
CA ILE A 137 6.10 12.44 2.43
C ILE A 137 6.41 11.62 1.17
N ILE A 138 5.71 10.48 0.97
CA ILE A 138 5.88 9.65 -0.22
C ILE A 138 5.48 10.42 -1.49
N ASP A 139 4.32 11.08 -1.46
CA ASP A 139 3.74 11.76 -2.64
C ASP A 139 4.54 12.99 -3.07
N SER A 140 5.26 13.64 -2.15
CA SER A 140 6.09 14.83 -2.43
C SER A 140 7.55 14.50 -2.72
N ALA A 141 8.01 13.29 -2.42
CA ALA A 141 9.40 12.91 -2.64
C ALA A 141 9.71 12.72 -4.14
N PRO A 142 10.80 13.32 -4.66
CA PRO A 142 11.24 13.09 -6.04
C PRO A 142 11.83 11.69 -6.23
N ASP A 143 12.55 11.20 -5.21
CA ASP A 143 13.27 9.93 -5.22
C ASP A 143 13.18 9.24 -3.85
N TYR A 144 13.68 8.00 -3.80
CA TYR A 144 13.65 7.19 -2.59
C TYR A 144 14.45 7.80 -1.44
N GLU A 145 15.64 8.34 -1.71
CA GLU A 145 16.49 8.92 -0.65
C GLU A 145 15.85 10.17 -0.03
N SER A 146 15.14 10.97 -0.81
CA SER A 146 14.35 12.08 -0.30
C SER A 146 13.16 11.63 0.53
N PHE A 147 12.51 10.52 0.16
CA PHE A 147 11.49 9.88 0.99
C PHE A 147 12.08 9.42 2.33
N VAL A 148 13.20 8.68 2.31
CA VAL A 148 13.84 8.14 3.53
C VAL A 148 14.25 9.28 4.47
N ARG A 149 14.92 10.31 3.96
CA ARG A 149 15.36 11.46 4.76
C ARG A 149 14.19 12.19 5.41
N ASN A 150 13.13 12.48 4.64
CA ASN A 150 11.93 13.15 5.17
C ASN A 150 11.14 12.25 6.15
N LEU A 151 11.16 10.93 5.95
CA LEU A 151 10.57 9.98 6.89
C LEU A 151 11.32 9.99 8.23
N ASN A 152 12.65 10.07 8.23
CA ASN A 152 13.45 10.18 9.46
C ASN A 152 13.17 11.50 10.20
N ASP A 153 13.09 12.62 9.46
CA ASP A 153 12.70 13.91 10.02
C ASP A 153 11.31 13.87 10.67
N TRP A 154 10.36 13.19 10.03
CA TRP A 154 9.03 12.97 10.59
C TRP A 154 9.10 12.08 11.82
N ALA A 155 9.82 10.95 11.76
CA ALA A 155 9.92 9.98 12.84
C ALA A 155 10.56 10.59 14.09
N SER A 156 11.60 11.41 13.94
CA SER A 156 12.25 12.13 15.06
C SER A 156 11.28 12.97 15.91
N LYS A 157 10.17 13.42 15.30
CA LYS A 157 9.16 14.28 15.94
C LYS A 157 7.90 13.51 16.34
N ARG A 158 7.63 12.38 15.67
CA ARG A 158 6.33 11.68 15.71
C ARG A 158 6.40 10.29 16.30
N MET A 159 7.56 9.67 16.43
CA MET A 159 7.74 8.36 17.04
C MET A 159 8.25 8.49 18.47
N LYS A 160 7.83 7.57 19.33
CA LYS A 160 8.16 7.61 20.77
C LYS A 160 9.67 7.59 21.04
N ASN A 161 10.43 6.77 20.32
CA ASN A 161 11.88 6.72 20.39
C ASN A 161 12.54 7.35 19.14
N GLY A 162 11.83 8.24 18.45
CA GLY A 162 12.31 8.90 17.25
C GLY A 162 12.65 7.93 16.12
N VAL A 163 13.75 8.18 15.43
CA VAL A 163 14.22 7.36 14.30
C VAL A 163 14.54 5.91 14.68
N LEU A 164 14.80 5.62 15.96
CA LEU A 164 15.11 4.26 16.41
C LEU A 164 13.91 3.31 16.30
N ASP A 165 12.69 3.83 16.25
CA ASP A 165 11.48 3.02 16.02
C ASP A 165 11.29 2.61 14.54
N LEU A 166 12.08 3.19 13.62
CA LEU A 166 12.13 2.74 12.23
C LEU A 166 12.98 1.46 12.10
N PRO A 167 12.70 0.59 11.11
CA PRO A 167 13.58 -0.49 10.71
C PRO A 167 14.97 0.02 10.37
N GLU A 168 16.01 -0.78 10.63
CA GLU A 168 17.41 -0.36 10.46
C GLU A 168 17.73 0.14 9.05
N GLY A 169 17.19 -0.52 8.01
CA GLY A 169 17.36 -0.10 6.61
C GLY A 169 16.81 1.29 6.27
N LEU A 170 15.97 1.87 7.14
CA LEU A 170 15.43 3.22 7.00
C LEU A 170 16.12 4.26 7.89
N ARG A 171 17.06 3.90 8.77
CA ARG A 171 17.66 4.86 9.72
C ARG A 171 18.84 5.63 9.10
N ARG A 172 18.56 6.58 8.20
CA ARG A 172 19.59 7.40 7.52
C ARG A 172 19.07 8.74 7.01
#